data_AF-A0A0F9DAE8-F1
#
_entry.id   AF-A0A0F9DAE8-F1
#
_cell.length_a   1.000
_cell.length_b   1.000
_cell.length_c   1.000
_cell.angle_alpha   90.00
_cell.angle_beta   90.00
_cell.angle_gamma   90.00
#
_symmetry.space_group_name_H-M   'P 1'
#
loop_
_entity.id
_entity.type
_entity.pdbx_description
1 polymer ?
#
loop_
_entity_poly.entity_id
_entity_poly.type
_entity_poly.pdbx_seq_one_letter_code
_entity_poly.pdbx_strand_id
1 'polypeptide(L)'
;DSQGDADMETPTFRPRSWSVTKEGYKVFASNNMVQWAEVILEPIDLLYTVNVLAGLGGTTSPSGTLKIVPDSQLEVEAYPQSGYRFSHWLFNAENVGTVNPHSFL
;
A
#
# COMPACT_ATOMS: atom_id res chain seq x y z
N ASP A 1 34.16 11.92 -19.03
CA ASP A 1 33.61 10.74 -19.74
C ASP A 1 32.81 9.93 -18.75
N SER A 2 31.76 9.33 -19.26
CA SER A 2 30.56 8.88 -18.57
C SER A 2 30.73 7.48 -17.97
N GLN A 3 30.21 7.28 -16.76
CA GLN A 3 29.56 6.05 -16.27
C GLN A 3 29.21 6.25 -14.77
N GLY A 4 27.98 6.18 -14.28
CA GLY A 4 26.69 5.90 -14.90
C GLY A 4 25.61 6.17 -13.84
N ASP A 5 24.46 6.65 -14.29
CA ASP A 5 23.24 6.76 -13.51
C ASP A 5 22.70 5.36 -13.17
N ALA A 6 22.37 5.15 -11.90
CA ALA A 6 21.41 4.17 -11.40
C ALA A 6 20.85 4.83 -10.12
N ASP A 7 19.76 5.59 -10.20
CA ASP A 7 18.39 5.17 -10.46
C ASP A 7 17.88 4.11 -9.47
N MET A 8 16.76 4.46 -8.84
CA MET A 8 16.03 3.79 -7.76
C MET A 8 16.72 3.62 -6.40
N GLU A 9 16.40 4.54 -5.49
CA GLU A 9 16.14 4.21 -4.08
C GLU A 9 15.16 3.02 -4.04
N THR A 10 15.65 1.80 -3.95
CA THR A 10 14.79 0.66 -3.67
C THR A 10 14.23 0.86 -2.26
N PRO A 11 12.90 0.89 -2.05
CA PRO A 11 12.38 0.88 -0.70
C PRO A 11 12.83 -0.44 -0.08
N THR A 12 13.82 -0.35 0.81
CA THR A 12 14.40 -1.52 1.50
C THR A 12 13.26 -2.37 2.03
N PHE A 13 13.07 -3.54 1.43
CA PHE A 13 12.13 -4.54 1.92
C PHE A 13 12.60 -4.95 3.31
N ARG A 14 12.00 -4.37 4.35
CA ARG A 14 12.16 -4.85 5.72
C ARG A 14 11.21 -6.04 5.85
N PRO A 15 11.68 -7.29 5.95
CA PRO A 15 10.77 -8.36 6.32
C PRO A 15 10.16 -7.98 7.68
N ARG A 16 8.84 -7.73 7.72
CA ARG A 16 8.12 -7.33 8.95
C ARG A 16 7.84 -8.51 9.89
N SER A 17 8.43 -9.68 9.63
CA SER A 17 8.27 -10.87 10.48
C SER A 17 9.57 -11.68 10.52
N TRP A 18 10.02 -12.02 11.74
CA TRP A 18 11.07 -12.97 12.03
C TRP A 18 10.64 -13.84 13.21
N SER A 19 11.07 -15.09 13.25
CA SER A 19 10.82 -16.02 14.36
C SER A 19 12.16 -16.44 14.97
N VAL A 20 12.26 -16.42 16.31
CA VAL A 20 13.39 -16.99 17.05
C VAL A 20 12.84 -17.89 18.15
N THR A 21 13.31 -19.13 18.18
CA THR A 21 12.99 -20.10 19.23
C THR A 21 14.24 -20.37 20.04
N LYS A 22 14.14 -20.30 21.38
CA LYS A 22 15.14 -20.85 22.29
C LYS A 22 14.47 -21.93 23.12
N GLU A 23 14.95 -23.15 22.99
CA GLU A 23 14.38 -24.39 23.55
C GLU A 23 14.55 -24.52 25.09
N GLY A 24 14.85 -23.42 25.79
CA GLY A 24 15.13 -23.40 27.23
C GLY A 24 16.59 -23.72 27.59
N TYR A 25 16.90 -23.67 28.90
CA TYR A 25 18.15 -24.16 29.48
C TYR A 25 17.88 -25.51 30.14
N LYS A 26 18.83 -26.45 30.07
CA LYS A 26 18.75 -27.70 30.86
C LYS A 26 18.71 -27.38 32.35
N VAL A 27 17.65 -27.77 33.04
CA VAL A 27 17.62 -27.81 34.52
C VAL A 27 18.11 -29.19 34.93
N PHE A 28 19.24 -29.29 35.63
CA PHE A 28 19.91 -30.56 35.96
C PHE A 28 19.17 -31.43 37.01
N ALA A 29 17.86 -31.22 37.27
CA ALA A 29 17.20 -31.84 38.44
C ALA A 29 15.71 -32.24 38.32
N SER A 30 15.02 -32.14 37.19
CA SER A 30 13.67 -32.74 37.09
C SER A 30 13.24 -33.09 35.65
N ASN A 31 12.61 -34.25 35.49
CA ASN A 31 12.23 -34.84 34.20
C ASN A 31 10.88 -34.35 33.63
N ASN A 32 10.38 -33.19 34.04
CA ASN A 32 9.13 -32.67 33.49
C ASN A 32 9.41 -31.66 32.38
N MET A 33 9.27 -32.13 31.14
CA MET A 33 9.22 -31.27 29.95
C MET A 33 7.81 -30.71 29.79
N VAL A 34 7.65 -29.39 29.86
CA VAL A 34 6.44 -28.72 29.36
C VAL A 34 6.76 -28.27 27.94
N GLN A 35 6.16 -28.93 26.96
CA GLN A 35 6.36 -28.69 25.52
C GLN A 35 5.03 -28.31 24.90
N TRP A 36 4.91 -27.06 24.45
CA TRP A 36 4.62 -26.57 23.08
C TRP A 36 4.15 -25.12 23.23
N ALA A 37 4.82 -24.20 22.55
CA ALA A 37 4.37 -22.82 22.39
C ALA A 37 3.88 -22.70 20.94
N GLU A 38 2.60 -22.39 20.76
CA GLU A 38 2.07 -22.10 19.44
C GLU A 38 2.56 -20.72 19.01
N VAL A 39 3.28 -20.66 17.88
CA VAL A 39 3.66 -19.39 17.27
C VAL A 39 2.50 -18.96 16.39
N ILE A 40 1.71 -18.01 16.88
CA ILE A 40 0.59 -17.43 16.15
C ILE A 40 1.12 -16.30 15.26
N LEU A 41 1.03 -16.47 13.94
CA LEU A 41 1.27 -15.40 12.98
C LEU A 41 -0.06 -14.69 12.73
N GLU A 42 -0.19 -13.44 13.18
CA GLU A 42 -1.32 -12.61 12.79
C GLU A 42 -1.08 -12.08 11.37
N PRO A 43 -2.05 -12.23 10.44
CA PRO A 43 -1.95 -11.57 9.15
C PRO A 43 -1.95 -10.06 9.35
N ILE A 44 -0.95 -9.38 8.80
CA ILE A 44 -0.92 -7.92 8.78
C ILE A 44 -1.59 -7.41 7.51
N ASP A 45 -2.63 -6.60 7.67
CA ASP A 45 -3.22 -5.86 6.56
C ASP A 45 -2.29 -4.71 6.18
N LEU A 46 -1.51 -4.89 5.13
CA LEU A 46 -0.76 -3.79 4.53
C LEU A 46 -1.76 -2.93 3.73
N LEU A 47 -1.89 -1.66 4.08
CA LEU A 47 -2.77 -0.71 3.39
C LEU A 47 -1.98 0.54 2.97
N TYR A 48 -2.19 0.99 1.74
CA TYR A 48 -1.75 2.29 1.25
C TYR A 48 -2.83 3.35 1.51
N THR A 49 -2.39 4.57 1.76
CA THR A 49 -3.28 5.73 1.88
C THR A 49 -3.26 6.50 0.56
N VAL A 50 -4.42 6.66 -0.07
CA VAL A 50 -4.60 7.40 -1.32
C VAL A 50 -5.52 8.58 -1.09
N ASN A 51 -5.14 9.76 -1.58
CA ASN A 51 -5.98 10.96 -1.51
C ASN A 51 -6.54 11.26 -2.89
N VAL A 52 -7.85 11.09 -3.05
CA VAL A 52 -8.57 11.41 -4.28
C VAL A 52 -9.23 12.79 -4.12
N LEU A 53 -8.74 13.77 -4.87
CA LEU A 53 -9.21 15.14 -4.81
C LEU A 53 -9.82 15.54 -6.15
N ALA A 54 -11.04 16.10 -6.09
CA ALA A 54 -11.64 16.77 -7.23
C ALA A 54 -11.11 18.22 -7.32
N GLY A 55 -10.81 18.69 -8.53
CA GLY A 55 -10.60 20.11 -8.79
C GLY A 55 -11.92 20.91 -8.70
N LEU A 56 -11.83 22.23 -8.86
CA LEU A 56 -13.01 23.09 -8.93
C LEU A 56 -13.93 22.71 -10.10
N GLY A 57 -15.25 22.79 -9.88
CA GLY A 57 -16.25 22.59 -10.93
C GLY A 57 -16.66 21.13 -11.18
N GLY A 58 -16.38 20.23 -10.23
CA GLY A 58 -16.79 18.84 -10.31
C GLY A 58 -16.61 18.11 -8.99
N THR A 59 -17.00 16.84 -8.98
CA THR A 59 -16.70 15.89 -7.90
C THR A 59 -16.09 14.62 -8.49
N THR A 60 -15.57 13.74 -7.63
CA THR A 60 -15.14 12.39 -8.00
C THR A 60 -15.81 11.36 -7.11
N SER A 61 -15.97 10.13 -7.62
CA SER A 61 -16.31 8.96 -6.82
C SER A 61 -15.32 7.84 -7.10
N PRO A 62 -14.64 7.30 -6.07
CA PRO A 62 -14.61 7.77 -4.69
C PRO A 62 -13.90 9.14 -4.53
N SER A 63 -13.99 9.75 -3.35
CA SER A 63 -13.28 10.99 -3.01
C SER A 63 -12.75 10.96 -1.57
N GLY A 64 -11.77 11.81 -1.27
CA GLY A 64 -11.14 11.91 0.05
C GLY A 64 -10.00 10.92 0.25
N THR A 65 -9.70 10.64 1.52
CA THR A 65 -8.63 9.73 1.93
C THR A 65 -9.14 8.30 2.00
N LEU A 66 -8.57 7.43 1.17
CA LEU A 66 -8.92 6.02 1.05
C LEU A 66 -7.78 5.15 1.56
N LYS A 67 -8.13 3.99 2.12
CA LYS A 67 -7.16 2.94 2.45
C LYS A 67 -7.36 1.78 1.47
N ILE A 68 -6.33 1.45 0.70
CA ILE A 68 -6.39 0.41 -0.31
C ILE A 68 -5.33 -0.66 -0.05
N VAL A 69 -5.62 -1.89 -0.45
CA VAL A 69 -4.64 -2.99 -0.40
C VAL A 69 -3.62 -2.77 -1.53
N PRO A 70 -2.33 -3.10 -1.34
CA PRO A 70 -1.36 -3.22 -2.42
C PRO A 70 -1.92 -3.98 -3.63
N ASP A 71 -1.55 -3.56 -4.83
CA ASP A 71 -1.91 -4.21 -6.10
C ASP A 71 -3.43 -4.28 -6.39
N SER A 72 -4.25 -3.54 -5.63
CA SER A 72 -5.67 -3.41 -5.90
C SER A 72 -5.97 -2.27 -6.88
N GLN A 73 -6.89 -2.52 -7.81
CA GLN A 73 -7.33 -1.53 -8.77
C GLN A 73 -8.29 -0.54 -8.13
N LEU A 74 -7.98 0.76 -8.22
CA LEU A 74 -8.85 1.85 -7.80
C LEU A 74 -9.47 2.52 -9.02
N GLU A 75 -10.76 2.29 -9.25
CA GLU A 75 -11.52 3.01 -10.26
C GLU A 75 -12.06 4.33 -9.69
N VAL A 76 -11.80 5.44 -10.39
CA VAL A 76 -12.27 6.77 -10.04
C VAL A 76 -13.00 7.38 -11.24
N GLU A 77 -14.22 7.85 -10.99
CA GLU A 77 -15.04 8.57 -11.96
C GLU A 77 -15.13 10.05 -11.58
N ALA A 78 -14.98 10.94 -12.56
CA ALA A 78 -15.22 12.37 -12.43
C ALA A 78 -16.64 12.73 -12.89
N TYR A 79 -17.30 13.60 -12.12
CA TYR A 79 -18.60 14.19 -12.45
C TYR A 79 -18.47 15.71 -12.56
N PRO A 80 -18.28 16.25 -13.77
CA PRO A 80 -18.26 17.69 -14.00
C PRO A 80 -19.62 18.33 -13.67
N GLN A 81 -19.61 19.48 -13.00
CA GLN A 81 -20.80 20.29 -12.82
C GLN A 81 -21.16 21.04 -14.12
N SER A 82 -22.38 21.58 -14.17
CA SER A 82 -22.83 22.38 -15.32
C SER A 82 -21.87 23.53 -15.61
N GLY A 83 -21.50 23.70 -16.88
CA GLY A 83 -20.51 24.70 -17.32
C GLY A 83 -19.05 24.25 -17.24
N TYR A 84 -18.77 23.07 -16.68
CA TYR A 84 -17.43 22.48 -16.63
C TYR A 84 -17.33 21.24 -17.53
N ARG A 85 -16.11 20.93 -17.95
CA ARG A 85 -15.79 19.72 -18.71
C ARG A 85 -14.58 19.04 -18.09
N PHE A 86 -14.66 17.73 -17.95
CA PHE A 86 -13.51 16.91 -17.56
C PHE A 86 -12.38 17.08 -18.59
N SER A 87 -11.17 17.39 -18.12
CA SER A 87 -9.99 17.57 -18.97
C SER A 87 -9.12 16.32 -18.99
N HIS A 88 -8.48 16.00 -17.86
CA HIS A 88 -7.59 14.86 -17.70
C HIS A 88 -7.40 14.54 -16.21
N TRP A 89 -6.85 13.36 -15.93
CA TRP A 89 -6.42 12.94 -14.60
C TRP A 89 -4.94 13.29 -14.36
N LEU A 90 -4.62 13.59 -13.10
CA LEU A 90 -3.25 13.75 -12.62
C LEU A 90 -2.93 12.70 -11.56
N PHE A 91 -1.81 12.00 -11.71
CA PHE A 91 -1.24 11.13 -10.67
C PHE A 91 0.14 11.66 -10.32
N ASN A 92 0.38 12.01 -9.05
CA ASN A 92 1.64 12.64 -8.60
C ASN A 92 2.08 13.84 -9.47
N ALA A 93 1.12 14.68 -9.86
CA ALA A 93 1.30 15.84 -10.76
C ALA A 93 1.64 15.51 -12.22
N GLU A 94 1.61 14.24 -12.63
CA GLU A 94 1.77 13.82 -14.02
C GLU A 94 0.41 13.52 -14.68
N ASN A 95 0.28 13.89 -15.97
CA ASN A 95 -0.93 13.63 -16.74
C ASN A 95 -1.02 12.15 -17.13
N VAL A 96 -2.07 11.47 -16.65
CA VAL A 96 -2.32 10.04 -16.91
C VAL A 96 -3.46 9.79 -17.90
N GLY A 97 -3.97 10.84 -18.53
CA GLY A 97 -4.89 10.76 -19.67
C GLY A 97 -6.30 11.29 -19.41
N THR A 98 -7.13 11.18 -20.44
CA THR A 98 -8.44 11.83 -20.54
C THR A 98 -9.62 10.84 -20.48
N VAL A 99 -9.37 9.58 -20.13
CA VAL A 99 -10.40 8.54 -20.00
C VAL A 99 -11.14 8.74 -18.67
N ASN A 100 -12.47 8.68 -18.70
CA ASN A 100 -13.32 8.79 -17.51
C ASN A 100 -14.47 7.76 -17.61
N PRO A 101 -14.59 6.80 -16.66
CA PRO A 101 -13.75 6.61 -15.46
C PRO A 101 -12.32 6.15 -15.76
N HIS A 102 -11.41 6.28 -14.78
CA HIS A 102 -10.02 5.83 -14.88
C HIS A 102 -9.66 4.86 -13.75
N SER A 103 -8.83 3.87 -14.07
CA SER A 103 -8.37 2.85 -13.13
C SER A 103 -6.89 3.04 -12.79
N PHE A 104 -6.59 3.26 -11.52
CA PHE A 104 -5.25 3.36 -10.98
C PHE A 104 -4.82 2.01 -10.39
N LEU A 105 -3.56 1.62 -10.58
CA LEU A 105 -2.92 0.42 -10.05
C LEU A 105 -1.79 0.80 -9.08
#